data_AF-A0A9N8YTY5-F1
#
_entry.id   AF-A0A9N8YTY5-F1
#
_cell.length_a   1.000
_cell.length_b   1.000
_cell.length_c   1.000
_cell.angle_alpha   90.00
_cell.angle_beta   90.00
_cell.angle_gamma   90.00
#
_symmetry.space_group_name_H-M   'P 1'
#
loop_
_entity.id
_entity.type
_entity.pdbx_description
1 polymer ?
#
loop_
_entity_poly.entity_id
_entity_poly.type
_entity_poly.pdbx_seq_one_letter_code
_entity_poly.pdbx_strand_id
1 'polypeptide(L)'
;MVFCGQSLQDSNAIWLIRSLDSAELLTYHSTIFLQHQNSNAYLDIHTKRDSKSPVSGLTEVSCGSNDNYSDYTWILEHDNSENGEYLKTRDVVILRNTFQDFTSNKHKEETLGSHEVTFTIDNDKLQEVFAHGGEHTENDKWCIELID
;
A
#
# COMPACT_ATOMS: atom_id res chain seq x y z
N MET A 1 -0.84 -8.86 8.46
CA MET A 1 -1.35 -7.56 8.92
C MET A 1 -0.21 -6.54 8.86
N VAL A 2 -0.54 -5.33 8.38
CA VAL A 2 0.40 -4.21 8.19
C VAL A 2 -0.05 -3.04 9.07
N PHE A 3 0.91 -2.24 9.55
CA PHE A 3 0.68 -1.06 10.38
C PHE A 3 1.81 -0.04 10.18
N CYS A 4 1.60 1.22 10.55
CA CYS A 4 2.68 2.20 10.51
C CYS A 4 3.64 1.99 11.68
N GLY A 5 4.93 1.82 11.36
CA GLY A 5 5.99 1.70 12.36
C GLY A 5 6.22 3.00 13.13
N GLN A 6 6.73 2.89 14.35
CA GLN A 6 7.02 4.05 15.21
C GLN A 6 8.39 4.71 14.88
N SER A 7 9.23 4.05 14.07
CA SER A 7 10.58 4.50 13.72
C SER A 7 10.98 4.09 12.31
N LEU A 8 11.70 4.98 11.61
CA LEU A 8 12.29 4.71 10.29
C LEU A 8 13.48 3.75 10.35
N GLN A 9 14.07 3.52 11.52
CA GLN A 9 15.23 2.64 11.70
C GLN A 9 14.86 1.17 11.95
N ASP A 10 13.57 0.81 11.84
CA ASP A 10 13.13 -0.57 11.99
C ASP A 10 13.37 -1.35 10.69
N SER A 11 14.09 -2.48 10.79
CA SER A 11 14.28 -3.39 9.66
C SER A 11 12.97 -3.93 9.05
N ASN A 12 11.87 -3.96 9.82
CA ASN A 12 10.55 -4.34 9.33
C ASN A 12 9.82 -3.20 8.60
N ALA A 13 10.39 -1.99 8.56
CA ALA A 13 9.87 -0.88 7.77
C ALA A 13 10.40 -0.88 6.32
N ILE A 14 11.25 -1.85 5.95
CA ILE A 14 11.90 -1.88 4.63
C ILE A 14 11.08 -2.70 3.63
N TRP A 15 10.76 -2.06 2.50
CA TRP A 15 10.02 -2.64 1.38
C TRP A 15 10.82 -2.47 0.08
N LEU A 16 10.98 -3.56 -0.66
CA LEU A 16 11.58 -3.58 -1.98
C LEU A 16 10.49 -3.24 -3.01
N ILE A 17 10.69 -2.15 -3.75
CA ILE A 17 9.83 -1.83 -4.88
C ILE A 17 10.23 -2.70 -6.06
N ARG A 18 9.29 -3.49 -6.59
CA ARG A 18 9.45 -4.25 -7.83
C ARG A 18 8.50 -3.72 -8.88
N SER A 19 8.90 -3.76 -10.14
CA SER A 19 8.08 -3.41 -11.30
C SER A 19 8.32 -4.42 -12.41
N LEU A 20 7.32 -4.61 -13.27
CA LEU A 20 7.47 -5.38 -14.50
C LEU A 20 8.08 -4.56 -15.64
N ASP A 21 7.97 -3.23 -15.59
CA ASP A 21 8.16 -2.36 -16.76
C ASP A 21 9.57 -1.75 -16.87
N SER A 22 10.37 -1.73 -15.80
CA SER A 22 11.83 -1.47 -15.81
C SER A 22 12.38 -1.59 -14.38
N ALA A 23 13.63 -2.08 -14.22
CA ALA A 23 14.27 -2.22 -12.92
C ALA A 23 15.07 -0.99 -12.47
N GLU A 24 15.45 -0.09 -13.38
CA GLU A 24 16.39 1.01 -13.08
C GLU A 24 15.70 2.36 -12.84
N LEU A 25 14.58 2.61 -13.52
CA LEU A 25 13.83 3.86 -13.43
C LEU A 25 12.35 3.54 -13.36
N LEU A 26 11.73 3.90 -12.24
CA LEU A 26 10.31 3.68 -12.02
C LEU A 26 9.53 4.93 -12.40
N THR A 27 8.56 4.80 -13.31
CA THR A 27 7.70 5.92 -13.72
C THR A 27 6.41 5.96 -12.92
N TYR A 28 5.82 7.15 -12.81
CA TYR A 28 4.44 7.27 -12.35
C TYR A 28 3.48 6.50 -13.29
N HIS A 29 2.38 6.03 -12.73
CA HIS A 29 1.42 5.09 -13.31
C HIS A 29 1.96 3.68 -13.60
N SER A 30 3.21 3.38 -13.23
CA SER A 30 3.71 2.01 -13.24
C SER A 30 2.93 1.13 -12.28
N THR A 31 2.74 -0.14 -12.67
CA THR A 31 2.29 -1.18 -11.74
C THR A 31 3.50 -1.68 -10.96
N ILE A 32 3.42 -1.61 -9.64
CA ILE A 32 4.47 -2.02 -8.72
C ILE A 32 3.98 -3.09 -7.74
N PHE A 33 4.97 -3.74 -7.13
CA PHE A 33 4.81 -4.62 -5.99
C PHE A 33 5.71 -4.09 -4.87
N LEU A 34 5.19 -4.09 -3.65
CA LEU A 34 5.96 -3.77 -2.45
C LEU A 34 6.24 -5.07 -1.71
N GLN A 35 7.48 -5.56 -1.80
CA GLN A 35 7.88 -6.78 -1.12
C GLN A 35 8.54 -6.46 0.21
N HIS A 36 7.96 -6.91 1.32
CA HIS A 36 8.54 -6.74 2.63
C HIS A 36 9.87 -7.49 2.74
N GLN A 37 10.94 -6.79 3.12
CA GLN A 37 12.30 -7.32 3.07
C GLN A 37 12.50 -8.56 3.94
N ASN A 38 11.95 -8.56 5.17
CA ASN A 38 12.23 -9.62 6.13
C ASN A 38 11.39 -10.88 5.90
N SER A 39 10.14 -10.74 5.43
CA SER A 39 9.25 -11.90 5.22
C SER A 39 9.17 -12.36 3.77
N ASN A 40 9.67 -11.59 2.81
CA ASN A 40 9.48 -11.78 1.36
C ASN A 40 8.01 -11.77 0.90
N ALA A 41 7.06 -11.44 1.77
CA ALA A 41 5.65 -11.29 1.43
C ALA A 41 5.39 -9.94 0.74
N TYR A 42 4.28 -9.84 0.02
CA TYR A 42 3.90 -8.60 -0.67
C TYR A 42 2.83 -7.86 0.11
N LEU A 43 2.85 -6.52 0.03
CA LEU A 43 1.75 -5.70 0.51
C LEU A 43 0.51 -6.02 -0.32
N ASP A 44 -0.52 -6.54 0.32
CA ASP A 44 -1.75 -6.95 -0.34
C ASP A 44 -3.00 -6.42 0.34
N ILE A 45 -4.10 -6.39 -0.40
CA ILE A 45 -5.44 -6.15 0.12
C ILE A 45 -6.23 -7.46 0.15
N HIS A 46 -7.01 -7.66 1.20
CA HIS A 46 -7.94 -8.78 1.22
C HIS A 46 -9.29 -8.38 0.63
N THR A 47 -9.51 -8.78 -0.63
CA THR A 47 -10.76 -8.50 -1.37
C THR A 47 -11.95 -9.38 -0.94
N LYS A 48 -11.72 -10.35 -0.04
CA LYS A 48 -12.78 -11.18 0.54
C LYS A 48 -13.60 -10.36 1.54
N ARG A 49 -14.94 -10.45 1.44
CA ARG A 49 -15.90 -9.61 2.19
C ARG A 49 -15.72 -9.62 3.71
N ASP A 50 -15.19 -10.70 4.26
CA ASP A 50 -15.06 -10.89 5.71
C ASP A 50 -13.74 -10.34 6.27
N SER A 51 -12.81 -9.96 5.40
CA SER A 51 -11.52 -9.38 5.79
C SER A 51 -11.68 -7.87 5.97
N LYS A 52 -11.60 -7.44 7.23
CA LYS A 52 -11.84 -6.06 7.65
C LYS A 52 -10.63 -5.52 8.38
N SER A 53 -10.33 -4.25 8.13
CA SER A 53 -9.27 -3.56 8.85
C SER A 53 -9.57 -3.57 10.37
N PRO A 54 -8.54 -3.65 11.23
CA PRO A 54 -8.71 -3.95 12.66
C PRO A 54 -9.64 -3.01 13.45
N VAL A 55 -9.79 -1.75 13.02
CA VAL A 55 -10.58 -0.74 13.76
C VAL A 55 -11.67 -0.12 12.90
N SER A 56 -11.35 0.29 11.69
CA SER A 56 -12.27 1.08 10.85
C SER A 56 -13.30 0.24 10.09
N GLY A 57 -13.10 -1.08 9.99
CA GLY A 57 -13.97 -1.95 9.19
C GLY A 57 -13.87 -1.69 7.68
N LEU A 58 -12.79 -1.03 7.24
CA LEU A 58 -12.43 -0.83 5.84
C LEU A 58 -11.76 -2.10 5.29
N THR A 59 -11.20 -2.05 4.08
CA THR A 59 -10.52 -3.22 3.51
C THR A 59 -9.23 -3.48 4.27
N GLU A 60 -9.02 -4.73 4.69
CA GLU A 60 -7.81 -5.14 5.39
C GLU A 60 -6.60 -5.11 4.46
N VAL A 61 -5.50 -4.52 4.94
CA VAL A 61 -4.19 -4.54 4.29
C VAL A 61 -3.26 -5.48 5.06
N SER A 62 -2.54 -6.30 4.31
CA SER A 62 -1.82 -7.44 4.84
C SER A 62 -0.47 -7.64 4.14
N CYS A 63 0.27 -8.64 4.62
CA CYS A 63 1.45 -9.18 3.98
C CYS A 63 1.11 -10.60 3.53
N GLY A 64 0.66 -10.75 2.29
CA GLY A 64 0.14 -12.02 1.79
C GLY A 64 1.04 -12.73 0.78
N SER A 65 0.65 -13.97 0.48
CA SER A 65 1.33 -14.88 -0.42
C SER A 65 0.56 -15.04 -1.74
N ASN A 66 0.57 -14.02 -2.58
CA ASN A 66 0.32 -14.11 -4.03
C ASN A 66 -0.94 -14.85 -4.53
N ASP A 67 -2.02 -14.95 -3.74
CA ASP A 67 -3.18 -15.78 -4.13
C ASP A 67 -3.90 -15.25 -5.38
N ASN A 68 -4.01 -13.93 -5.55
CA ASN A 68 -4.44 -13.30 -6.80
C ASN A 68 -3.51 -12.15 -7.16
N TYR A 69 -3.11 -12.07 -8.43
CA TYR A 69 -2.20 -11.04 -8.93
C TYR A 69 -2.66 -9.61 -8.60
N SER A 70 -3.97 -9.32 -8.73
CA SER A 70 -4.52 -8.00 -8.44
C SER A 70 -4.42 -7.58 -6.98
N ASP A 71 -4.43 -8.53 -6.04
CA ASP A 71 -4.54 -8.23 -4.61
C ASP A 71 -3.25 -7.58 -4.08
N TYR A 72 -2.10 -7.80 -4.74
CA TYR A 72 -0.78 -7.31 -4.30
C TYR A 72 -0.08 -6.39 -5.32
N THR A 73 -0.80 -5.95 -6.37
CA THR A 73 -0.32 -4.94 -7.33
C THR A 73 -0.85 -3.57 -6.99
N TRP A 74 0.02 -2.56 -7.07
CA TRP A 74 -0.31 -1.18 -6.80
C TRP A 74 0.07 -0.31 -7.99
N ILE A 75 -0.80 0.61 -8.38
CA ILE A 75 -0.51 1.67 -9.34
C ILE A 75 0.10 2.80 -8.54
N LEU A 76 1.33 3.17 -8.91
CA LEU A 76 2.04 4.29 -8.33
C LEU A 76 1.52 5.60 -8.92
N GLU A 77 0.88 6.43 -8.11
CA GLU A 77 0.35 7.72 -8.56
C GLU A 77 1.07 8.89 -7.89
N HIS A 78 1.19 9.99 -8.61
CA HIS A 78 1.79 11.20 -8.09
C HIS A 78 0.72 12.04 -7.38
N ASP A 79 1.02 12.55 -6.18
CA ASP A 79 0.12 13.48 -5.48
C ASP A 79 0.05 14.88 -6.14
N ASN A 80 1.03 15.28 -6.96
CA ASN A 80 1.17 16.62 -7.54
C ASN A 80 1.58 16.58 -9.02
N SER A 81 1.20 17.59 -9.78
CA SER A 81 1.40 17.64 -11.24
C SER A 81 2.74 18.22 -11.71
N GLU A 82 3.67 18.56 -10.80
CA GLU A 82 4.91 19.25 -11.16
C GLU A 82 6.05 18.29 -11.57
N ASN A 83 6.05 17.94 -12.85
CA ASN A 83 7.20 17.68 -13.73
C ASN A 83 8.33 16.76 -13.21
N GLY A 84 8.01 15.48 -13.07
CA GLY A 84 8.99 14.39 -13.13
C GLY A 84 8.32 13.12 -13.68
N GLU A 85 8.95 12.46 -14.66
CA GLU A 85 8.43 11.19 -15.18
C GLU A 85 8.72 10.02 -14.21
N TYR A 86 9.80 10.15 -13.42
CA TYR A 86 10.34 9.10 -12.58
C TYR A 86 10.19 9.40 -11.09
N LEU A 87 9.96 8.35 -10.31
CA LEU A 87 9.95 8.37 -8.85
C LEU A 87 11.31 8.76 -8.28
N LYS A 88 11.32 9.64 -7.29
CA LYS A 88 12.49 10.07 -6.54
C LYS A 88 12.25 9.92 -5.05
N THR A 89 13.33 9.88 -4.27
CA THR A 89 13.21 9.94 -2.81
C THR A 89 12.55 11.27 -2.40
N ARG A 90 11.71 11.19 -1.36
CA ARG A 90 10.87 12.27 -0.82
C ARG A 90 9.68 12.67 -1.69
N ASP A 91 9.44 11.98 -2.80
CA ASP A 91 8.19 12.16 -3.53
C ASP A 91 7.02 11.69 -2.68
N VAL A 92 5.92 12.45 -2.76
CA VAL A 92 4.64 12.09 -2.14
C VAL A 92 3.79 11.39 -3.18
N VAL A 93 3.40 10.17 -2.87
CA VAL A 93 2.73 9.25 -3.78
C VAL A 93 1.42 8.75 -3.20
N ILE A 94 0.56 8.30 -4.09
CA ILE A 94 -0.66 7.56 -3.77
C ILE A 94 -0.48 6.15 -4.33
N LEU A 95 -0.89 5.15 -3.57
CA LEU A 95 -0.85 3.74 -3.98
C LEU A 95 -2.28 3.24 -4.17
N ARG A 96 -2.63 2.96 -5.42
CA ARG A 96 -3.98 2.52 -5.79
C ARG A 96 -3.96 1.06 -6.22
N ASN A 97 -4.79 0.24 -5.60
CA ASN A 97 -5.03 -1.13 -6.03
C ASN A 97 -6.26 -1.17 -6.95
N THR A 98 -6.20 -1.95 -8.03
CA THR A 98 -7.33 -2.18 -8.93
C THR A 98 -7.59 -3.68 -9.03
N PHE A 99 -8.83 -4.10 -8.74
CA PHE A 99 -9.20 -5.50 -8.70
C PHE A 99 -10.62 -5.73 -9.23
N GLN A 100 -10.89 -6.97 -9.64
CA GLN A 100 -12.25 -7.38 -10.00
C GLN A 100 -13.03 -7.77 -8.75
N ASP A 101 -14.12 -7.06 -8.47
CA ASP A 101 -15.08 -7.48 -7.46
C ASP A 101 -16.00 -8.55 -8.06
N PHE A 102 -15.72 -9.81 -7.73
CA PHE A 102 -16.51 -10.96 -8.20
C PHE A 102 -17.97 -10.95 -7.69
N THR A 103 -18.29 -10.18 -6.65
CA THR A 103 -19.68 -10.07 -6.16
C THR A 103 -20.51 -9.13 -7.05
N SER A 104 -19.94 -7.98 -7.41
CA SER A 104 -20.62 -6.98 -8.24
C SER A 104 -20.34 -7.12 -9.74
N ASN A 105 -19.38 -7.96 -10.10
CA ASN A 105 -18.82 -8.14 -11.43
C ASN A 105 -18.36 -6.81 -12.06
N LYS A 106 -17.74 -5.95 -11.24
CA LYS A 106 -17.18 -4.65 -11.65
C LYS A 106 -15.73 -4.56 -11.22
N HIS A 107 -14.97 -3.72 -11.91
CA HIS A 107 -13.67 -3.29 -11.39
C HIS A 107 -13.90 -2.32 -10.23
N LYS A 108 -13.13 -2.52 -9.16
CA LYS A 108 -13.03 -1.61 -8.04
C LYS A 108 -11.61 -1.12 -7.93
N GLU A 109 -11.52 0.06 -7.33
CA GLU A 109 -10.27 0.73 -7.07
C GLU A 109 -10.29 1.13 -5.60
N GLU A 110 -9.21 0.83 -4.90
CA GLU A 110 -9.04 1.19 -3.51
C GLU A 110 -7.65 1.78 -3.27
N THR A 111 -7.59 2.77 -2.42
CA THR A 111 -6.37 3.53 -2.11
C THR A 111 -5.82 3.08 -0.77
N LEU A 112 -4.50 2.92 -0.68
CA LEU A 112 -3.81 2.66 0.58
C LEU A 112 -3.84 3.91 1.46
N GLY A 113 -4.40 3.78 2.66
CA GLY A 113 -4.52 4.87 3.62
C GLY A 113 -4.07 4.47 5.01
N SER A 114 -3.80 5.50 5.81
CA SER A 114 -3.58 5.37 7.25
C SER A 114 -4.13 6.59 7.97
N HIS A 115 -4.38 6.47 9.27
CA HIS A 115 -4.99 7.54 10.07
C HIS A 115 -4.59 7.41 11.54
N GLU A 116 -4.82 8.43 12.35
CA GLU A 116 -4.37 8.47 13.76
C GLU A 116 -5.07 7.46 14.70
N VAL A 117 -5.95 6.61 14.16
CA VAL A 117 -6.59 5.55 14.94
C VAL A 117 -5.65 4.38 15.10
N THR A 118 -5.62 3.85 16.33
CA THR A 118 -4.70 2.79 16.73
C THR A 118 -5.46 1.56 17.22
N PHE A 119 -4.82 0.40 17.09
CA PHE A 119 -5.21 -0.85 17.72
C PHE A 119 -4.05 -1.38 18.58
N THR A 120 -4.28 -2.46 19.32
CA THR A 120 -3.27 -3.00 20.25
C THR A 120 -2.98 -4.47 19.97
N ILE A 121 -1.69 -4.81 19.89
CA ILE A 121 -1.17 -6.17 19.89
C ILE A 121 -0.09 -6.25 20.95
N ASP A 122 -0.18 -7.23 21.86
CA ASP A 122 0.82 -7.46 22.91
C ASP A 122 1.20 -6.22 23.76
N ASN A 123 0.24 -5.30 23.93
CA ASN A 123 0.34 -3.97 24.57
C ASN A 123 0.97 -2.84 23.74
N ASP A 124 1.43 -3.12 22.53
CA ASP A 124 1.91 -2.10 21.61
C ASP A 124 0.76 -1.45 20.88
N LYS A 125 0.74 -0.11 20.86
CA LYS A 125 -0.22 0.68 20.08
C LYS A 125 0.29 0.88 18.67
N LEU A 126 -0.47 0.38 17.71
CA LEU A 126 -0.12 0.35 16.30
C LEU A 126 -1.14 1.16 15.51
N GLN A 127 -0.65 1.99 14.60
CA GLN A 127 -1.51 2.78 13.73
C GLN A 127 -2.09 1.91 12.62
N GLU A 128 -3.40 2.01 12.40
CA GLU A 128 -4.09 1.23 11.38
C GLU A 128 -3.66 1.63 9.96
N VAL A 129 -3.39 0.62 9.13
CA VAL A 129 -3.26 0.74 7.68
C VAL A 129 -4.43 -0.02 7.05
N PHE A 130 -5.05 0.59 6.05
CA PHE A 130 -6.25 0.07 5.42
C PHE A 130 -6.30 0.44 3.94
N ALA A 131 -7.19 -0.19 3.20
CA ALA A 131 -7.56 0.24 1.87
C ALA A 131 -9.03 0.68 1.83
N HIS A 132 -9.34 1.65 0.98
CA HIS A 132 -10.70 2.15 0.84
C HIS A 132 -10.98 2.68 -0.57
N GLY A 133 -12.22 2.56 -1.01
CA GLY A 133 -12.70 3.30 -2.18
C GLY A 133 -13.13 4.72 -1.81
N GLY A 134 -13.39 5.55 -2.82
CA GLY A 134 -13.92 6.91 -2.64
C GLY A 134 -12.92 8.00 -2.99
N GLU A 135 -13.14 9.20 -2.44
CA GLU A 135 -12.28 10.36 -2.68
C GLU A 135 -10.94 10.24 -1.93
N HIS A 136 -9.88 10.76 -2.54
CA HIS A 136 -8.56 10.84 -1.92
C HIS A 136 -8.52 11.91 -0.84
N THR A 137 -7.76 11.64 0.20
CA THR A 137 -7.56 12.49 1.37
C THR A 137 -6.07 12.60 1.70
N GLU A 138 -5.72 13.52 2.60
CA GLU A 138 -4.33 13.66 3.08
C GLU A 138 -3.79 12.38 3.77
N ASN A 139 -4.69 11.51 4.25
CA ASN A 139 -4.38 10.23 4.88
C ASN A 139 -3.92 9.15 3.90
N ASP A 140 -4.03 9.42 2.60
CA ASP A 140 -3.72 8.47 1.52
C ASP A 140 -2.34 8.73 0.90
N LYS A 141 -1.65 9.75 1.41
CA LYS A 141 -0.38 10.25 0.90
C LYS A 141 0.78 9.59 1.62
N TRP A 142 1.69 9.01 0.85
CA TRP A 142 2.87 8.32 1.35
C TRP A 142 4.14 9.01 0.85
N CYS A 143 5.04 9.34 1.76
CA CYS A 143 6.37 9.83 1.40
C CYS A 143 7.30 8.63 1.18
N ILE A 144 7.85 8.48 -0.02
CA ILE A 144 8.81 7.40 -0.31
C ILE A 144 10.21 7.85 0.06
N GLU A 145 10.85 7.15 0.99
CA GLU A 145 12.27 7.29 1.27
C GLU A 145 13.02 6.12 0.59
N LEU A 146 13.80 6.42 -0.44
CA LEU A 146 14.64 5.42 -1.10
C LEU A 146 15.94 5.30 -0.31
N ILE A 147 16.29 4.07 0.05
CA ILE A 147 17.52 3.74 0.79
C ILE A 147 18.48 2.99 -0.15
N ASP A 148 19.76 3.39 -0.12
CA ASP A 148 20.85 2.78 -0.90
C ASP A 148 21.45 1.55 -0.21
#